data_AF-A0A4U6TMY7-F1
#
_entry.id   AF-A0A4U6TMY7-F1
#
_cell.length_a   1.000
_cell.length_b   1.000
_cell.length_c   1.000
_cell.angle_alpha   90.00
_cell.angle_beta   90.00
_cell.angle_gamma   90.00
#
_symmetry.space_group_name_H-M   'P 1'
#
loop_
_entity.id
_entity.type
_entity.pdbx_description
1 polymer ?
#
loop_
_entity_poly.entity_id
_entity_poly.type
_entity_poly.pdbx_seq_one_letter_code
_entity_poly.pdbx_strand_id
1 'polypeptide(L)'
;MYSNLPPHLKTCLLYLNIYPEDYVIRKDDLVKQWVAEGFLGVEGSFGTQKYQGNTVDKEDVAGRYFDELVERKMIQPADINYNRQVLSCTVSHSVLDFIIQKSMEENFITAINYPEKITGHLDKVRRLSLKFGGAKIAQVPSNLTVCHVRSLMFSGFFKCVPPLMEYWLLRVLILDIWSDQEEILDLALIGELFQLRNIKIECNMTIKLPAVIRRLKYLQTLDVAAQVATFPSDIYCLKHLWHLRLPTEHYLSHARRINHMTSFLSGSSYNVRELVKLANLHDLHLTFSAVPSSYLARDIEWLVSCPWECSKLKSLILDCEVPLNKTISCSSWTDDVFSPPDHLEKLVLSPRIFIMSRLHKLIGRLNNLCTLKIAVRELTIGDVGILQQLASLAALSLHVRATPEERIVFTNGFDGLKYFKFTCTALCVEFTRGTMPNVQRLKLSFNANTMQQYRPEDAGIGNLGGLKVISAKIGAASADQTSREAAKCRLVEAFVYNHPSRHFLKGNHPQSHSLEENHPQLPIRNIQMVDWIIHDDTEHSSADVIMRGPDDEYIIEETETMEDFNRIADTPPALCLHVCRQPLLALCPPPAGLRLHPCRPCRSSN
;
A
#
# COMPACT_ATOMS: atom_id res chain seq x y z
N MET A 1 -8.57 -32.30 0.88
CA MET A 1 -7.59 -31.23 0.60
C MET A 1 -6.73 -30.92 1.83
N TYR A 2 -7.32 -30.51 2.96
CA TYR A 2 -6.58 -30.25 4.21
C TYR A 2 -5.78 -31.44 4.75
N SER A 3 -6.33 -32.66 4.75
CA SER A 3 -5.64 -33.85 5.25
C SER A 3 -4.30 -34.11 4.57
N ASN A 4 -4.18 -33.73 3.29
CA ASN A 4 -3.00 -33.89 2.44
C ASN A 4 -1.98 -32.74 2.58
N LEU A 5 -2.26 -31.73 3.41
CA LEU A 5 -1.30 -30.66 3.68
C LEU A 5 -0.22 -31.16 4.66
N PRO A 6 1.05 -30.86 4.40
CA PRO A 6 2.12 -31.03 5.38
C PRO A 6 1.82 -30.29 6.70
N PRO A 7 2.37 -30.76 7.84
CA PRO A 7 2.10 -30.17 9.16
C PRO A 7 2.39 -28.67 9.26
N HIS A 8 3.47 -28.19 8.63
CA HIS A 8 3.84 -26.77 8.64
C HIS A 8 2.80 -25.90 7.90
N LEU A 9 2.31 -26.34 6.72
CA LEU A 9 1.26 -25.61 5.99
C LEU A 9 -0.08 -25.64 6.74
N LYS A 10 -0.42 -26.75 7.41
CA LYS A 10 -1.62 -26.80 8.27
C LYS A 10 -1.53 -25.74 9.36
N THR A 11 -0.38 -25.62 10.02
CA THR A 11 -0.13 -24.62 11.05
C THR A 11 -0.26 -23.20 10.51
N CYS A 12 0.38 -22.91 9.37
CA CYS A 12 0.31 -21.61 8.69
C CYS A 12 -1.12 -21.25 8.26
N LEU A 13 -1.87 -22.22 7.72
CA LEU A 13 -3.25 -22.04 7.29
C LEU A 13 -4.18 -21.75 8.48
N LEU A 14 -4.08 -22.54 9.57
CA LEU A 14 -4.90 -22.33 10.76
C LEU A 14 -4.65 -20.96 11.41
N TYR A 15 -3.43 -20.43 11.27
CA TYR A 15 -3.08 -19.11 11.79
C TYR A 15 -3.89 -17.96 11.20
N LEU A 16 -4.41 -18.11 9.98
CA LEU A 16 -5.20 -17.07 9.32
C LEU A 16 -6.48 -16.71 10.08
N ASN A 17 -7.00 -17.58 10.94
CA ASN A 17 -8.15 -17.31 11.83
C ASN A 17 -7.91 -16.10 12.76
N ILE A 18 -6.66 -15.70 12.95
CA ILE A 18 -6.31 -14.56 13.80
C ILE A 18 -6.87 -13.24 13.22
N TYR A 19 -7.04 -13.15 11.91
CA TYR A 19 -7.54 -11.96 11.21
C TYR A 19 -9.07 -11.93 11.12
N PRO A 20 -9.69 -10.75 11.09
CA PRO A 20 -11.11 -10.61 10.77
C PRO A 20 -11.50 -11.24 9.43
N GLU A 21 -12.79 -11.50 9.26
CA GLU A 21 -13.35 -11.89 7.97
C GLU A 21 -13.12 -10.78 6.93
N ASP A 22 -12.94 -11.17 5.67
CA ASP A 22 -12.63 -10.29 4.53
C ASP A 22 -11.39 -9.41 4.67
N TYR A 23 -10.55 -9.66 5.67
CA TYR A 23 -9.32 -8.92 5.88
C TYR A 23 -8.30 -9.23 4.77
N VAL A 24 -7.75 -8.18 4.13
CA VAL A 24 -6.66 -8.31 3.17
C VAL A 24 -5.34 -8.47 3.92
N ILE A 25 -4.81 -9.70 3.94
CA ILE A 25 -3.62 -10.06 4.70
C ILE A 25 -2.38 -9.84 3.85
N ARG A 26 -1.50 -8.91 4.26
CA ARG A 26 -0.20 -8.69 3.60
C ARG A 26 0.73 -9.89 3.82
N LYS A 27 1.35 -10.37 2.74
CA LYS A 27 2.29 -11.49 2.76
C LYS A 27 3.45 -11.22 3.73
N ASP A 28 4.04 -10.03 3.67
CA ASP A 28 5.20 -9.65 4.49
C ASP A 28 4.88 -9.70 5.99
N ASP A 29 3.70 -9.22 6.39
CA ASP A 29 3.27 -9.21 7.80
C ASP A 29 3.06 -10.65 8.30
N LEU A 30 2.34 -11.45 7.51
CA LEU A 30 2.03 -12.84 7.83
C LEU A 30 3.30 -13.70 7.92
N VAL A 31 4.25 -13.51 7.01
CA VAL A 31 5.56 -14.17 7.02
C VAL A 31 6.34 -13.83 8.30
N LYS A 32 6.45 -12.54 8.65
CA LYS A 32 7.12 -12.10 9.89
C LYS A 32 6.46 -12.69 11.14
N GLN A 33 5.13 -12.79 11.14
CA GLN A 33 4.38 -13.40 12.24
C GLN A 33 4.62 -14.91 12.37
N TRP A 34 4.64 -15.66 11.26
CA TRP A 34 4.97 -17.09 11.27
C TRP A 34 6.40 -17.37 11.76
N VAL A 35 7.35 -16.50 11.40
CA VAL A 35 8.73 -16.55 11.91
C VAL A 35 8.76 -16.27 13.41
N ALA A 36 8.05 -15.24 13.87
CA ALA A 36 7.97 -14.86 15.28
C ALA A 36 7.31 -15.96 16.14
N GLU A 37 6.27 -16.60 15.64
CA GLU A 37 5.62 -17.78 16.23
C GLU A 37 6.55 -18.99 16.30
N GLY A 38 7.44 -19.14 15.31
CA GLY A 38 8.38 -20.25 15.19
C GLY A 38 7.84 -21.44 14.42
N PHE A 39 6.97 -21.23 13.42
CA PHE A 39 6.36 -22.31 12.63
C PHE A 39 7.35 -23.05 11.72
N LEU A 40 8.49 -22.44 11.42
CA LEU A 40 9.48 -22.95 10.46
C LEU A 40 10.36 -24.10 10.97
N GLY A 41 10.02 -24.70 12.12
CA GLY A 41 10.82 -25.73 12.79
C GLY A 41 10.07 -27.04 13.07
N VAL A 42 8.89 -27.27 12.49
CA VAL A 42 8.15 -28.52 12.68
C VAL A 42 8.47 -29.47 11.53
N GLU A 43 9.04 -30.63 11.87
CA GLU A 43 9.53 -31.71 10.98
C GLU A 43 8.61 -31.98 9.78
N GLY A 44 9.21 -32.22 8.59
CA GLY A 44 8.48 -32.97 7.57
C GLY A 44 8.93 -32.93 6.10
N SER A 45 9.71 -31.95 5.60
CA SER A 45 9.88 -31.92 4.13
C SER A 45 11.16 -31.32 3.52
N PHE A 46 12.10 -30.80 4.31
CA PHE A 46 13.48 -30.63 3.86
C PHE A 46 14.39 -30.92 5.06
N GLY A 47 15.39 -31.79 4.86
CA GLY A 47 16.09 -32.53 5.90
C GLY A 47 16.48 -31.74 7.16
N THR A 48 16.54 -32.47 8.26
CA THR A 48 17.00 -32.05 9.60
C THR A 48 18.29 -31.23 9.54
N GLN A 49 18.14 -29.93 9.41
CA GLN A 49 19.06 -28.96 9.99
C GLN A 49 18.18 -28.09 10.88
N LYS A 50 18.56 -27.92 12.14
CA LYS A 50 18.15 -26.73 12.88
C LYS A 50 18.53 -25.56 11.98
N TYR A 51 17.59 -24.94 11.28
CA TYR A 51 17.87 -23.84 10.36
C TYR A 51 18.49 -22.70 11.19
N GLN A 52 19.82 -22.71 11.23
CA GLN A 52 20.70 -21.65 11.71
C GLN A 52 20.93 -20.60 10.62
N GLY A 53 20.11 -20.62 9.56
CA GLY A 53 20.02 -19.57 8.57
C GLY A 53 19.69 -18.22 9.22
N ASN A 54 20.12 -17.17 8.54
CA ASN A 54 19.83 -15.80 8.93
C ASN A 54 18.31 -15.52 8.83
N THR A 55 17.86 -14.34 9.22
CA THR A 55 16.45 -13.91 9.14
C THR A 55 15.85 -14.05 7.76
N VAL A 56 16.59 -13.61 6.74
CA VAL A 56 16.16 -13.59 5.35
C VAL A 56 15.86 -15.02 4.90
N ASP A 57 16.73 -15.98 5.26
CA ASP A 57 16.51 -17.40 4.95
C ASP A 57 15.22 -17.94 5.57
N LYS A 58 14.85 -17.48 6.78
CA LYS A 58 13.61 -17.89 7.45
C LYS A 58 12.39 -17.26 6.77
N GLU A 59 12.45 -15.97 6.46
CA GLU A 59 11.37 -15.26 5.78
C GLU A 59 11.17 -15.80 4.36
N ASP A 60 12.22 -16.18 3.66
CA ASP A 60 12.15 -16.85 2.36
C ASP A 60 11.47 -18.22 2.45
N VAL A 61 11.76 -19.02 3.48
CA VAL A 61 11.05 -20.30 3.72
C VAL A 61 9.57 -20.05 4.01
N ALA A 62 9.25 -19.12 4.91
CA ALA A 62 7.86 -18.74 5.21
C ALA A 62 7.13 -18.19 3.97
N GLY A 63 7.82 -17.40 3.15
CA GLY A 63 7.31 -16.86 1.90
C GLY A 63 6.94 -17.97 0.91
N ARG A 64 7.77 -19.03 0.81
CA ARG A 64 7.44 -20.22 0.00
C ARG A 64 6.24 -20.99 0.55
N TYR A 65 6.06 -21.07 1.87
CA TYR A 65 4.86 -21.69 2.45
C TYR A 65 3.60 -20.90 2.09
N PHE A 66 3.67 -19.56 2.09
CA PHE A 66 2.59 -18.72 1.61
C PHE A 66 2.28 -18.99 0.13
N ASP A 67 3.30 -19.01 -0.72
CA ASP A 67 3.13 -19.25 -2.16
C ASP A 67 2.53 -20.64 -2.44
N GLU A 68 2.94 -21.67 -1.68
CA GLU A 68 2.36 -23.01 -1.80
C GLU A 68 0.88 -23.05 -1.36
N LEU A 69 0.48 -22.28 -0.34
CA LEU A 69 -0.94 -22.15 0.03
C LEU A 69 -1.76 -21.48 -1.07
N VAL A 70 -1.20 -20.50 -1.78
CA VAL A 70 -1.82 -19.87 -2.95
C VAL A 70 -1.94 -20.89 -4.09
N GLU A 71 -0.87 -21.60 -4.43
CA GLU A 71 -0.84 -22.59 -5.52
C GLU A 71 -1.85 -23.72 -5.30
N ARG A 72 -2.00 -24.16 -4.04
CA ARG A 72 -3.00 -25.15 -3.62
C ARG A 72 -4.41 -24.57 -3.49
N LYS A 73 -4.61 -23.29 -3.79
CA LYS A 73 -5.88 -22.54 -3.72
C LYS A 73 -6.53 -22.58 -2.33
N MET A 74 -5.71 -22.66 -1.28
CA MET A 74 -6.18 -22.56 0.11
C MET A 74 -6.41 -21.09 0.53
N ILE A 75 -5.67 -20.18 -0.10
CA ILE A 75 -5.84 -18.73 0.05
C ILE A 75 -5.89 -18.09 -1.34
N GLN A 76 -6.58 -16.97 -1.46
CA GLN A 76 -6.78 -16.28 -2.72
C GLN A 76 -5.86 -15.06 -2.81
N PRO A 77 -5.14 -14.85 -3.91
CA PRO A 77 -4.40 -13.60 -4.12
C PRO A 77 -5.35 -12.41 -4.11
N ALA A 78 -5.05 -11.40 -3.30
CA ALA A 78 -5.76 -10.12 -3.33
C ALA A 78 -4.98 -9.09 -4.16
N ASP A 79 -3.68 -8.97 -3.88
CA ASP A 79 -2.77 -8.11 -4.65
C ASP A 79 -1.64 -8.94 -5.28
N ILE A 80 -1.40 -8.71 -6.57
CA ILE A 80 -0.31 -9.31 -7.33
C ILE A 80 0.49 -8.18 -7.96
N ASN A 81 1.80 -8.13 -7.69
CA ASN A 81 2.67 -7.16 -8.33
C ASN A 81 2.91 -7.50 -9.82
N TYR A 82 3.54 -6.59 -10.55
CA TYR A 82 3.83 -6.78 -11.97
C TYR A 82 4.82 -7.93 -12.24
N ASN A 83 5.59 -8.34 -11.24
CA ASN A 83 6.44 -9.53 -11.30
C ASN A 83 5.65 -10.85 -11.12
N ARG A 84 4.33 -10.80 -11.02
CA ARG A 84 3.43 -11.94 -10.70
C ARG A 84 3.65 -12.52 -9.31
N GLN A 85 4.30 -11.79 -8.41
CA GLN A 85 4.40 -12.18 -7.02
C GLN A 85 3.15 -11.70 -6.27
N VAL A 86 2.59 -12.59 -5.47
CA VAL A 86 1.44 -12.27 -4.62
C VAL A 86 1.94 -11.47 -3.42
N LEU A 87 1.40 -10.26 -3.23
CA LEU A 87 1.75 -9.35 -2.14
C LEU A 87 0.79 -9.45 -0.95
N SER A 88 -0.45 -9.86 -1.20
CA SER A 88 -1.48 -10.02 -0.18
C SER A 88 -2.46 -11.12 -0.58
N CYS A 89 -3.19 -11.64 0.40
CA CYS A 89 -4.21 -12.65 0.18
C CYS A 89 -5.49 -12.34 0.98
N THR A 90 -6.58 -12.95 0.53
CA THR A 90 -7.82 -13.11 1.28
C THR A 90 -8.10 -14.60 1.48
N VAL A 91 -8.94 -14.92 2.46
CA VAL A 91 -9.42 -16.28 2.69
C VAL A 91 -10.90 -16.30 2.33
N SER A 92 -11.29 -17.17 1.39
CA SER A 92 -12.70 -17.31 1.03
C SER A 92 -13.53 -17.80 2.23
N HIS A 93 -14.78 -17.35 2.36
CA HIS A 93 -15.69 -17.75 3.46
C HIS A 93 -15.69 -19.27 3.72
N SER A 94 -15.84 -20.10 2.67
CA SER A 94 -15.85 -21.57 2.84
C SER A 94 -14.57 -22.16 3.45
N VAL A 95 -13.41 -21.58 3.16
CA VAL A 95 -12.13 -22.01 3.75
C VAL A 95 -11.97 -21.41 5.15
N LEU A 96 -12.45 -20.19 5.37
CA LEU A 96 -12.45 -19.55 6.67
C LEU A 96 -13.31 -20.33 7.69
N ASP A 97 -14.52 -20.73 7.32
CA ASP A 97 -15.40 -21.58 8.14
C ASP A 97 -14.71 -22.89 8.54
N PHE A 98 -14.05 -23.52 7.56
CA PHE A 98 -13.27 -24.72 7.79
C PHE A 98 -12.10 -24.49 8.75
N ILE A 99 -11.37 -23.38 8.59
CA ILE A 99 -10.26 -22.98 9.47
C ILE A 99 -10.79 -22.72 10.89
N ILE A 100 -11.92 -22.02 11.03
CA ILE A 100 -12.56 -21.73 12.32
C ILE A 100 -12.92 -23.05 13.01
N GLN A 101 -13.61 -23.96 12.32
CA GLN A 101 -13.99 -25.26 12.85
C GLN A 101 -12.76 -26.05 13.31
N LYS A 102 -11.73 -26.18 12.45
CA LYS A 102 -10.50 -26.90 12.80
C LYS A 102 -9.73 -26.25 13.94
N SER A 103 -9.72 -24.92 13.98
CA SER A 103 -9.10 -24.15 15.05
C SER A 103 -9.77 -24.41 16.41
N MET A 104 -11.10 -24.59 16.43
CA MET A 104 -11.85 -24.97 17.63
C MET A 104 -11.53 -26.42 18.05
N GLU A 105 -11.55 -27.36 17.11
CA GLU A 105 -11.23 -28.78 17.36
C GLU A 105 -9.82 -28.96 17.93
N GLU A 106 -8.84 -28.24 17.39
CA GLU A 106 -7.43 -28.35 17.78
C GLU A 106 -7.02 -27.35 18.88
N ASN A 107 -7.95 -26.50 19.35
CA ASN A 107 -7.68 -25.40 20.27
C ASN A 107 -6.47 -24.54 19.82
N PHE A 108 -6.45 -24.19 18.53
CA PHE A 108 -5.32 -23.53 17.89
C PHE A 108 -5.33 -22.00 18.07
N ILE A 109 -6.44 -21.36 17.67
CA ILE A 109 -6.78 -19.95 17.90
C ILE A 109 -8.18 -19.89 18.51
N THR A 110 -8.29 -19.11 19.59
CA THR A 110 -9.58 -18.68 20.15
C THR A 110 -9.90 -17.30 19.57
N ALA A 111 -10.93 -17.21 18.74
CA ALA A 111 -11.45 -15.94 18.24
C ALA A 111 -12.69 -15.54 19.05
N ILE A 112 -12.77 -14.27 19.44
CA ILE A 112 -13.89 -13.68 20.18
C ILE A 112 -14.39 -12.49 19.37
N ASN A 113 -15.59 -12.64 18.80
CA ASN A 113 -16.26 -11.58 18.06
C ASN A 113 -17.31 -10.91 18.95
N TYR A 114 -17.47 -9.59 18.87
CA TYR A 114 -18.62 -8.92 19.51
C TYR A 114 -19.83 -8.92 18.55
N PRO A 115 -21.06 -9.22 19.01
CA PRO A 115 -21.52 -9.48 20.39
C PRO A 115 -21.54 -10.97 20.79
N GLU A 116 -20.86 -11.84 20.05
CA GLU A 116 -20.86 -13.29 20.30
C GLU A 116 -20.27 -13.61 21.68
N LYS A 117 -20.99 -14.44 22.44
CA LYS A 117 -20.51 -14.95 23.73
C LYS A 117 -19.81 -16.28 23.51
N ILE A 118 -18.64 -16.46 24.11
CA ILE A 118 -18.01 -17.77 24.18
C ILE A 118 -18.89 -18.69 25.02
N THR A 119 -19.20 -19.88 24.48
CA THR A 119 -19.82 -20.96 25.23
C THR A 119 -18.74 -21.99 25.58
N GLY A 120 -18.46 -22.21 26.86
CA GLY A 120 -17.50 -23.22 27.35
C GLY A 120 -16.30 -22.69 28.15
N HIS A 121 -15.57 -23.61 28.78
CA HIS A 121 -14.35 -23.33 29.55
C HIS A 121 -13.12 -23.47 28.65
N LEU A 122 -12.28 -22.44 28.59
CA LEU A 122 -11.11 -22.39 27.70
C LEU A 122 -9.82 -22.45 28.53
N ASP A 123 -9.42 -23.66 28.91
CA ASP A 123 -8.35 -23.86 29.89
C ASP A 123 -6.93 -23.55 29.37
N LYS A 124 -6.71 -23.50 28.05
CA LYS A 124 -5.37 -23.33 27.46
C LYS A 124 -5.37 -22.57 26.14
N VAL A 125 -5.73 -21.29 26.16
CA VAL A 125 -5.65 -20.43 24.97
C VAL A 125 -4.20 -20.06 24.70
N ARG A 126 -3.67 -20.49 23.54
CA ARG A 126 -2.30 -20.13 23.10
C ARG A 126 -2.28 -18.95 22.15
N ARG A 127 -3.38 -18.70 21.44
CA ARG A 127 -3.52 -17.58 20.50
C ARG A 127 -4.93 -17.04 20.63
N LEU A 128 -5.02 -15.73 20.82
CA LEU A 128 -6.26 -15.03 21.07
C LEU A 128 -6.46 -13.96 20.00
N SER A 129 -7.64 -13.93 19.41
CA SER A 129 -8.07 -12.85 18.52
C SER A 129 -9.33 -12.21 19.08
N LEU A 130 -9.27 -10.91 19.34
CA LEU A 130 -10.35 -10.09 19.88
C LEU A 130 -10.83 -9.14 18.78
N LYS A 131 -12.01 -9.38 18.25
CA LYS A 131 -12.58 -8.66 17.11
C LYS A 131 -13.84 -7.94 17.57
N PHE A 132 -13.68 -6.74 18.12
CA PHE A 132 -14.77 -5.99 18.75
C PHE A 132 -15.42 -4.96 17.83
N GLY A 133 -14.82 -4.69 16.67
CA GLY A 133 -15.39 -3.80 15.66
C GLY A 133 -15.74 -2.43 16.22
N GLY A 134 -17.00 -2.02 16.04
CA GLY A 134 -17.52 -0.73 16.53
C GLY A 134 -17.88 -0.68 18.02
N ALA A 135 -17.72 -1.77 18.78
CA ALA A 135 -18.13 -1.83 20.18
C ALA A 135 -17.21 -0.98 21.07
N LYS A 136 -17.81 -0.14 21.93
CA LYS A 136 -17.07 0.75 22.85
C LYS A 136 -16.99 0.25 24.30
N ILE A 137 -17.69 -0.83 24.62
CA ILE A 137 -17.80 -1.40 25.98
C ILE A 137 -17.57 -2.92 26.01
N ALA A 138 -16.97 -3.47 24.95
CA ALA A 138 -16.66 -4.88 24.89
C ALA A 138 -15.54 -5.24 25.87
N GLN A 139 -15.64 -6.41 26.51
CA GLN A 139 -14.65 -6.90 27.47
C GLN A 139 -14.30 -8.35 27.16
N VAL A 140 -13.06 -8.71 27.48
CA VAL A 140 -12.63 -10.11 27.44
C VAL A 140 -13.40 -10.90 28.52
N PRO A 141 -13.97 -12.08 28.20
CA PRO A 141 -14.64 -12.90 29.18
C PRO A 141 -13.73 -13.29 30.36
N SER A 142 -14.22 -13.16 31.59
CA SER A 142 -13.44 -13.39 32.81
C SER A 142 -13.06 -14.85 33.07
N ASN A 143 -13.71 -15.80 32.39
CA ASN A 143 -13.40 -17.23 32.45
C ASN A 143 -12.22 -17.63 31.55
N LEU A 144 -11.62 -16.68 30.81
CA LEU A 144 -10.53 -16.94 29.88
C LEU A 144 -9.18 -16.96 30.62
N THR A 145 -8.46 -18.08 30.57
CA THR A 145 -7.09 -18.13 31.09
C THR A 145 -6.11 -17.59 30.05
N VAL A 146 -5.71 -16.32 30.20
CA VAL A 146 -4.85 -15.61 29.22
C VAL A 146 -3.35 -15.76 29.43
N CYS A 147 -2.95 -16.33 30.57
CA CYS A 147 -1.54 -16.44 30.96
C CYS A 147 -0.72 -17.36 30.02
N HIS A 148 -1.37 -18.21 29.21
CA HIS A 148 -0.71 -19.07 28.24
C HIS A 148 -0.64 -18.50 26.82
N VAL A 149 -1.21 -17.31 26.60
CA VAL A 149 -1.33 -16.69 25.28
C VAL A 149 0.04 -16.22 24.79
N ARG A 150 0.39 -16.65 23.59
CA ARG A 150 1.62 -16.32 22.87
C ARG A 150 1.38 -15.36 21.71
N SER A 151 0.15 -15.27 21.23
CA SER A 151 -0.23 -14.29 20.20
C SER A 151 -1.55 -13.66 20.53
N LEU A 152 -1.59 -12.33 20.45
CA LEU A 152 -2.77 -11.53 20.66
C LEU A 152 -2.98 -10.61 19.45
N MET A 153 -4.14 -10.75 18.81
CA MET A 153 -4.68 -9.77 17.89
C MET A 153 -5.84 -9.06 18.58
N PHE A 154 -5.84 -7.74 18.56
CA PHE A 154 -6.96 -6.93 19.03
C PHE A 154 -7.33 -5.93 17.94
N SER A 155 -8.60 -5.92 17.54
CA SER A 155 -9.19 -4.91 16.68
C SER A 155 -10.44 -4.32 17.34
N GLY A 156 -10.41 -3.02 17.66
CA GLY A 156 -11.54 -2.37 18.32
C GLY A 156 -11.24 -1.02 18.98
N PHE A 157 -12.22 -0.54 19.75
CA PHE A 157 -12.13 0.74 20.45
C PHE A 157 -11.09 0.69 21.58
N PHE A 158 -10.31 1.76 21.75
CA PHE A 158 -9.19 1.78 22.69
C PHE A 158 -9.56 1.46 24.15
N LYS A 159 -10.75 1.84 24.63
CA LYS A 159 -11.21 1.51 26.00
C LYS A 159 -11.49 0.02 26.21
N CYS A 160 -11.54 -0.76 25.12
CA CYS A 160 -11.75 -2.21 25.16
C CYS A 160 -10.43 -2.99 25.06
N VAL A 161 -9.28 -2.32 24.95
CA VAL A 161 -7.97 -2.98 24.89
C VAL A 161 -7.77 -3.75 26.19
N PRO A 162 -7.47 -5.06 26.14
CA PRO A 162 -7.28 -5.84 27.35
C PRO A 162 -6.00 -5.42 28.09
N PRO A 163 -5.93 -5.63 29.41
CA PRO A 163 -4.72 -5.38 30.19
C PRO A 163 -3.57 -6.28 29.72
N LEU A 164 -2.66 -5.73 28.92
CA LEU A 164 -1.59 -6.48 28.26
C LEU A 164 -0.63 -7.20 29.24
N MET A 165 -0.58 -6.77 30.50
CA MET A 165 0.26 -7.38 31.56
C MET A 165 -0.18 -8.76 31.99
N GLU A 166 -1.40 -9.17 31.67
CA GLU A 166 -1.87 -10.53 31.96
C GLU A 166 -1.27 -11.57 30.98
N TYR A 167 -0.68 -11.10 29.88
CA TYR A 167 -0.23 -11.90 28.75
C TYR A 167 1.31 -12.09 28.71
N TRP A 168 1.90 -12.54 29.81
CA TRP A 168 3.35 -12.62 30.03
C TRP A 168 4.15 -13.50 29.03
N LEU A 169 3.48 -14.39 28.28
CA LEU A 169 4.09 -15.26 27.27
C LEU A 169 3.99 -14.74 25.82
N LEU A 170 3.52 -13.51 25.61
CA LEU A 170 3.33 -12.96 24.27
C LEU A 170 4.63 -12.92 23.47
N ARG A 171 4.53 -13.39 22.23
CA ARG A 171 5.52 -13.34 21.16
C ARG A 171 5.07 -12.46 20.02
N VAL A 172 3.78 -12.50 19.66
CA VAL A 172 3.18 -11.67 18.60
C VAL A 172 2.08 -10.82 19.21
N LEU A 173 2.16 -9.51 19.02
CA LEU A 173 1.15 -8.54 19.44
C LEU A 173 0.76 -7.70 18.23
N ILE A 174 -0.52 -7.79 17.84
CA ILE A 174 -1.09 -7.00 16.75
C ILE A 174 -2.24 -6.19 17.34
N LEU A 175 -2.14 -4.87 17.24
CA LEU A 175 -3.11 -3.92 17.74
C LEU A 175 -3.61 -3.07 16.57
N ASP A 176 -4.90 -3.14 16.31
CA ASP A 176 -5.64 -2.29 15.38
C ASP A 176 -6.67 -1.50 16.20
N ILE A 177 -6.30 -0.28 16.58
CA ILE A 177 -7.01 0.49 17.61
C ILE A 177 -7.53 1.77 17.00
N TRP A 178 -8.81 2.03 17.24
CA TRP A 178 -9.42 3.30 16.86
C TRP A 178 -9.99 4.03 18.07
N SER A 179 -10.07 5.35 17.93
CA SER A 179 -10.72 6.27 18.85
C SER A 179 -11.46 7.37 18.10
N ASP A 180 -12.52 7.88 18.71
CA ASP A 180 -13.25 9.08 18.31
C ASP A 180 -12.77 10.35 19.05
N GLN A 181 -11.75 10.22 19.90
CA GLN A 181 -11.19 11.28 20.73
C GLN A 181 -9.67 11.34 20.58
N GLU A 182 -9.12 12.55 20.68
CA GLU A 182 -7.68 12.77 20.81
C GLU A 182 -7.22 12.44 22.24
N GLU A 183 -7.05 11.15 22.52
CA GLU A 183 -6.49 10.65 23.77
C GLU A 183 -5.10 10.05 23.55
N ILE A 184 -4.35 9.87 24.64
CA ILE A 184 -3.06 9.16 24.62
C ILE A 184 -3.28 7.73 25.11
N LEU A 185 -2.92 6.75 24.29
CA LEU A 185 -2.92 5.34 24.69
C LEU A 185 -1.59 4.97 25.36
N ASP A 186 -1.63 4.66 26.66
CA ASP A 186 -0.44 4.22 27.38
C ASP A 186 -0.13 2.74 27.14
N LEU A 187 0.92 2.48 26.36
CA LEU A 187 1.45 1.15 26.05
C LEU A 187 2.83 0.93 26.68
N ALA A 188 3.24 1.75 27.66
CA ALA A 188 4.57 1.68 28.27
C ALA A 188 4.86 0.32 28.91
N LEU A 189 3.82 -0.38 29.36
CA LEU A 189 3.94 -1.68 30.01
C LEU A 189 4.35 -2.79 29.04
N ILE A 190 4.21 -2.62 27.72
CA ILE A 190 4.68 -3.61 26.73
C ILE A 190 6.15 -3.98 26.95
N GLY A 191 6.96 -3.07 27.49
CA GLY A 191 8.39 -3.30 27.80
C GLY A 191 8.65 -4.43 28.80
N GLU A 192 7.64 -4.87 29.55
CA GLU A 192 7.75 -6.00 30.50
C GLU A 192 7.49 -7.36 29.83
N LEU A 193 6.93 -7.38 28.61
CA LEU A 193 6.62 -8.61 27.86
C LEU A 193 7.87 -9.13 27.14
N PHE A 194 8.83 -9.65 27.90
CA PHE A 194 10.16 -10.02 27.43
C PHE A 194 10.21 -11.09 26.33
N GLN A 195 9.13 -11.85 26.10
CA GLN A 195 9.06 -12.85 25.02
C GLN A 195 8.64 -12.29 23.66
N LEU A 196 8.29 -11.00 23.59
CA LEU A 196 7.84 -10.37 22.35
C LEU A 196 8.91 -10.46 21.27
N ARG A 197 8.44 -10.79 20.07
CA ARG A 197 9.22 -10.91 18.83
C ARG A 197 8.62 -10.07 17.73
N ASN A 198 7.31 -9.94 17.66
CA ASN A 198 6.64 -9.10 16.67
C ASN A 198 5.62 -8.20 17.37
N ILE A 199 5.75 -6.89 17.16
CA ILE A 199 4.78 -5.88 17.60
C ILE A 199 4.34 -5.13 16.35
N LYS A 200 3.04 -5.13 16.07
CA LYS A 200 2.39 -4.32 15.05
C LYS A 200 1.30 -3.48 15.71
N ILE A 201 1.36 -2.16 15.53
CA ILE A 201 0.40 -1.21 16.11
C ILE A 201 -0.07 -0.28 15.00
N GLU A 202 -1.34 -0.36 14.68
CA GLU A 202 -2.07 0.59 13.84
C GLU A 202 -3.04 1.35 14.77
N CYS A 203 -2.85 2.67 14.88
CA CYS A 203 -3.64 3.48 15.79
C CYS A 203 -3.78 4.90 15.28
N ASN A 204 -4.99 5.46 15.34
CA ASN A 204 -5.26 6.85 14.96
C ASN A 204 -4.99 7.87 16.08
N MET A 205 -4.52 7.42 17.24
CA MET A 205 -4.19 8.26 18.40
C MET A 205 -2.68 8.39 18.61
N THR A 206 -2.30 9.28 19.53
CA THR A 206 -0.95 9.25 20.11
C THR A 206 -0.80 8.07 21.07
N ILE A 207 0.30 7.32 20.95
CA ILE A 207 0.64 6.23 21.85
C ILE A 207 1.90 6.56 22.66
N LYS A 208 1.98 6.02 23.88
CA LYS A 208 3.19 6.07 24.70
C LYS A 208 3.85 4.70 24.72
N LEU A 209 5.04 4.62 24.13
CA LEU A 209 5.84 3.41 24.11
C LEU A 209 6.66 3.26 25.40
N PRO A 210 7.21 2.06 25.68
CA PRO A 210 8.09 1.86 26.83
C PRO A 210 9.31 2.77 26.75
N ALA A 211 9.64 3.46 27.84
CA ALA A 211 10.83 4.31 27.90
C ALA A 211 12.16 3.53 27.78
N VAL A 212 12.13 2.23 28.11
CA VAL A 212 13.29 1.32 28.07
C VAL A 212 12.91 0.09 27.25
N ILE A 213 13.03 0.18 25.92
CA ILE A 213 12.61 -0.91 25.02
C ILE A 213 13.64 -2.04 24.94
N ARG A 214 14.90 -1.82 25.35
CA ARG A 214 15.96 -2.84 25.32
C ARG A 214 15.66 -4.09 26.16
N ARG A 215 14.64 -4.04 27.02
CA ARG A 215 14.14 -5.20 27.78
C ARG A 215 13.57 -6.28 26.87
N LEU A 216 13.07 -5.90 25.70
CA LEU A 216 12.51 -6.80 24.68
C LEU A 216 13.63 -7.49 23.86
N LYS A 217 14.46 -8.29 24.54
CA LYS A 217 15.69 -8.87 23.96
C LYS A 217 15.49 -9.74 22.71
N TYR A 218 14.27 -10.26 22.51
CA TYR A 218 13.90 -11.10 21.37
C TYR A 218 13.11 -10.38 20.29
N LEU A 219 12.90 -9.06 20.41
CA LEU A 219 12.11 -8.31 19.44
C LEU A 219 12.78 -8.34 18.06
N GLN A 220 12.02 -8.80 17.06
CA GLN A 220 12.38 -8.97 15.65
C GLN A 220 11.73 -7.92 14.75
N THR A 221 10.47 -7.58 15.04
CA THR A 221 9.69 -6.60 14.30
C THR A 221 9.06 -5.61 15.26
N LEU A 222 9.28 -4.32 14.98
CA LEU A 222 8.54 -3.22 15.58
C LEU A 222 7.93 -2.41 14.44
N ASP A 223 6.62 -2.58 14.23
CA ASP A 223 5.85 -1.87 13.22
C ASP A 223 4.83 -0.96 13.92
N VAL A 224 5.05 0.35 13.87
CA VAL A 224 4.19 1.33 14.52
C VAL A 224 3.71 2.35 13.51
N ALA A 225 2.43 2.27 13.17
CA ALA A 225 1.68 3.24 12.39
C ALA A 225 0.74 4.02 13.32
N ALA A 226 1.32 4.93 14.10
CA ALA A 226 0.63 5.80 15.04
C ALA A 226 1.50 7.03 15.35
N GLN A 227 0.92 8.09 15.90
CA GLN A 227 1.71 9.14 16.56
C GLN A 227 2.32 8.57 17.85
N VAL A 228 3.57 8.91 18.16
CA VAL A 228 4.22 8.44 19.39
C VAL A 228 4.62 9.65 20.25
N ALA A 229 4.29 9.63 21.54
CA ALA A 229 4.63 10.73 22.43
C ALA A 229 6.14 10.84 22.66
N THR A 230 6.78 9.71 22.99
CA THR A 230 8.24 9.62 23.16
C THR A 230 8.73 8.29 22.60
N PHE A 231 9.70 8.35 21.70
CA PHE A 231 10.28 7.14 21.12
C PHE A 231 11.46 6.65 21.97
N PRO A 232 11.57 5.34 22.26
CA PRO A 232 12.63 4.80 23.09
C PRO A 232 14.01 5.02 22.47
N SER A 233 14.87 5.77 23.17
CA SER A 233 16.21 6.07 22.71
C SER A 233 17.14 4.86 22.73
N ASP A 234 16.83 3.82 23.51
CA ASP A 234 17.62 2.59 23.66
C ASP A 234 17.27 1.48 22.66
N ILE A 235 16.43 1.77 21.66
CA ILE A 235 16.06 0.84 20.58
C ILE A 235 17.29 0.22 19.88
N TYR A 236 18.38 0.97 19.77
CA TYR A 236 19.62 0.49 19.15
C TYR A 236 20.31 -0.64 19.94
N CYS A 237 19.89 -0.92 21.17
CA CYS A 237 20.40 -2.05 21.95
C CYS A 237 19.74 -3.38 21.57
N LEU A 238 18.70 -3.38 20.73
CA LEU A 238 17.99 -4.58 20.30
C LEU A 238 18.78 -5.33 19.23
N LYS A 239 19.45 -6.41 19.63
CA LYS A 239 20.33 -7.20 18.74
C LYS A 239 19.59 -8.00 17.66
N HIS A 240 18.30 -8.26 17.85
CA HIS A 240 17.50 -9.09 16.96
C HIS A 240 16.46 -8.30 16.16
N LEU A 241 16.48 -6.97 16.24
CA LEU A 241 15.52 -6.13 15.52
C LEU A 241 15.89 -6.08 14.03
N TRP A 242 15.06 -6.72 13.20
CA TRP A 242 15.28 -6.88 11.76
C TRP A 242 14.39 -5.94 10.95
N HIS A 243 13.17 -5.73 11.43
CA HIS A 243 12.18 -4.88 10.76
C HIS A 243 11.75 -3.74 11.67
N LEU A 244 11.84 -2.53 11.16
CA LEU A 244 11.47 -1.33 11.91
C LEU A 244 10.69 -0.35 11.04
N ARG A 245 9.46 -0.06 11.44
CA ARG A 245 8.71 1.11 10.97
C ARG A 245 8.67 2.14 12.08
N LEU A 246 9.24 3.31 11.82
CA LEU A 246 9.16 4.46 12.71
C LEU A 246 7.87 5.26 12.45
N PRO A 247 7.28 5.79 13.52
CA PRO A 247 6.29 6.86 13.45
C PRO A 247 6.80 8.08 12.67
N THR A 248 5.86 8.81 12.08
CA THR A 248 6.13 9.96 11.20
C THR A 248 6.99 11.06 11.81
N GLU A 249 6.98 11.27 13.12
CA GLU A 249 7.65 12.43 13.74
C GLU A 249 8.97 12.08 14.47
N HIS A 250 9.43 10.84 14.39
CA HIS A 250 10.56 10.37 15.21
C HIS A 250 11.78 9.98 14.38
N TYR A 251 12.95 10.21 14.96
CA TYR A 251 14.24 9.93 14.34
C TYR A 251 15.06 8.91 15.14
N LEU A 252 15.80 8.07 14.42
CA LEU A 252 16.78 7.17 15.04
C LEU A 252 18.14 7.84 15.11
N SER A 253 18.57 8.15 16.33
CA SER A 253 19.99 8.37 16.59
C SER A 253 20.72 7.01 16.61
N HIS A 254 21.89 6.93 15.98
CA HIS A 254 22.77 5.75 16.00
C HIS A 254 22.25 4.48 15.29
N ALA A 255 21.53 4.62 14.16
CA ALA A 255 21.00 3.49 13.39
C ALA A 255 22.07 2.44 13.01
N ARG A 256 23.34 2.84 12.78
CA ARG A 256 24.47 1.92 12.55
C ARG A 256 24.67 0.86 13.63
N ARG A 257 24.23 1.12 14.86
CA ARG A 257 24.33 0.14 15.95
C ARG A 257 23.35 -1.02 15.78
N ILE A 258 22.39 -0.91 14.85
CA ILE A 258 21.44 -1.96 14.44
C ILE A 258 21.86 -2.50 13.06
N ASN A 259 23.06 -3.07 12.97
CA ASN A 259 23.63 -3.60 11.73
C ASN A 259 22.94 -4.86 11.17
N HIS A 260 21.95 -5.39 11.88
CA HIS A 260 21.16 -6.57 11.49
C HIS A 260 19.80 -6.21 10.87
N MET A 261 19.49 -4.92 10.71
CA MET A 261 18.23 -4.46 10.11
C MET A 261 18.16 -4.84 8.63
N THR A 262 17.04 -5.44 8.24
CA THR A 262 16.74 -5.87 6.86
C THR A 262 15.72 -4.96 6.20
N SER A 263 14.77 -4.40 6.97
CA SER A 263 13.76 -3.48 6.47
C SER A 263 13.61 -2.26 7.38
N PHE A 264 13.55 -1.08 6.76
CA PHE A 264 13.36 0.20 7.46
C PHE A 264 12.32 1.07 6.76
N LEU A 265 11.34 1.55 7.53
CA LEU A 265 10.36 2.56 7.11
C LEU A 265 10.40 3.75 8.08
N SER A 266 10.53 4.98 7.58
CA SER A 266 10.48 6.20 8.41
C SER A 266 9.57 7.25 7.79
N GLY A 267 8.71 7.90 8.59
CA GLY A 267 7.88 9.01 8.12
C GLY A 267 8.51 10.40 8.23
N SER A 268 9.76 10.51 8.69
CA SER A 268 10.55 11.73 8.56
C SER A 268 12.06 11.47 8.41
N SER A 269 12.76 12.41 7.75
CA SER A 269 14.18 12.29 7.38
C SER A 269 15.06 13.21 8.22
N TYR A 270 15.94 12.64 9.04
CA TYR A 270 17.03 13.43 9.64
C TYR A 270 18.35 12.65 9.86
N ASN A 271 18.48 11.38 9.46
CA ASN A 271 19.72 10.62 9.66
C ASN A 271 20.00 9.49 8.65
N VAL A 272 19.68 9.72 7.38
CA VAL A 272 19.84 8.72 6.31
C VAL A 272 21.30 8.27 6.13
N ARG A 273 22.25 9.11 6.53
CA ARG A 273 23.70 8.84 6.56
C ARG A 273 24.09 7.55 7.27
N GLU A 274 23.39 7.22 8.33
CA GLU A 274 23.67 6.02 9.12
C GLU A 274 23.01 4.77 8.50
N LEU A 275 21.91 4.95 7.77
CA LEU A 275 21.15 3.86 7.15
C LEU A 275 21.85 3.29 5.92
N VAL A 276 22.51 4.14 5.11
CA VAL A 276 23.21 3.73 3.89
C VAL A 276 24.48 2.90 4.16
N LYS A 277 24.86 2.76 5.43
CA LYS A 277 26.01 1.94 5.86
C LYS A 277 25.59 0.60 6.45
N LEU A 278 24.30 0.28 6.41
CA LEU A 278 23.76 -0.98 6.93
C LEU A 278 23.94 -2.09 5.89
N ALA A 279 25.01 -2.87 6.01
CA ALA A 279 25.37 -3.93 5.06
C ALA A 279 24.31 -5.02 4.83
N ASN A 280 23.29 -5.14 5.71
CA ASN A 280 22.23 -6.15 5.61
C ASN A 280 20.86 -5.58 5.25
N LEU A 281 20.77 -4.28 4.91
CA LEU A 281 19.50 -3.66 4.54
C LEU A 281 19.08 -4.12 3.14
N HIS A 282 17.89 -4.70 3.03
CA HIS A 282 17.30 -5.17 1.76
C HIS A 282 16.20 -4.21 1.30
N ASP A 283 15.43 -3.65 2.23
CA ASP A 283 14.33 -2.74 1.95
C ASP A 283 14.50 -1.44 2.73
N LEU A 284 14.50 -0.32 2.01
CA LEU A 284 14.53 1.02 2.58
C LEU A 284 13.38 1.85 2.01
N HIS A 285 12.47 2.26 2.88
CA HIS A 285 11.41 3.20 2.55
C HIS A 285 11.53 4.44 3.44
N LEU A 286 11.77 5.59 2.84
CA LEU A 286 11.81 6.88 3.52
C LEU A 286 10.68 7.75 3.00
N THR A 287 9.85 8.23 3.90
CA THR A 287 8.82 9.22 3.60
C THR A 287 9.25 10.56 4.17
N PHE A 288 9.22 11.59 3.34
CA PHE A 288 9.64 12.93 3.66
C PHE A 288 8.43 13.78 4.03
N SER A 289 8.53 14.47 5.18
CA SER A 289 7.54 15.46 5.60
C SER A 289 7.54 16.68 4.67
N ALA A 290 6.36 17.23 4.42
CA ALA A 290 6.15 18.33 3.48
C ALA A 290 6.54 19.72 4.01
N VAL A 291 7.06 19.83 5.23
CA VAL A 291 7.58 21.12 5.73
C VAL A 291 8.88 21.44 4.99
N PRO A 292 8.91 22.45 4.10
CA PRO A 292 10.10 22.79 3.36
C PRO A 292 11.12 23.34 4.35
N SER A 293 12.11 22.54 4.70
CA SER A 293 13.26 22.99 5.46
C SER A 293 14.47 23.02 4.53
N SER A 294 15.41 23.94 4.77
CA SER A 294 16.70 23.96 4.09
C SER A 294 17.48 22.64 4.25
N TYR A 295 17.12 21.83 5.24
CA TYR A 295 17.68 20.50 5.48
C TYR A 295 17.18 19.44 4.50
N LEU A 296 15.91 19.51 4.08
CA LEU A 296 15.32 18.50 3.18
C LEU A 296 16.00 18.49 1.80
N ALA A 297 16.24 19.67 1.22
CA ALA A 297 16.98 19.78 -0.05
C ALA A 297 18.40 19.19 0.08
N ARG A 298 19.09 19.47 1.19
CA ARG A 298 20.45 18.95 1.47
C ARG A 298 20.47 17.44 1.71
N ASP A 299 19.46 16.90 2.37
CA ASP A 299 19.34 15.46 2.63
C ASP A 299 19.04 14.69 1.34
N ILE A 300 18.20 15.25 0.47
CA ILE A 300 17.95 14.70 -0.87
C ILE A 300 19.22 14.75 -1.73
N GLU A 301 19.90 15.89 -1.78
CA GLU A 301 21.17 16.05 -2.50
C GLU A 301 22.21 15.04 -2.04
N TRP A 302 22.30 14.83 -0.72
CA TRP A 302 23.18 13.84 -0.16
C TRP A 302 22.77 12.41 -0.52
N LEU A 303 21.47 12.09 -0.47
CA LEU A 303 20.93 10.77 -0.82
C LEU A 303 21.24 10.36 -2.26
N VAL A 304 21.13 11.32 -3.18
CA VAL A 304 21.45 11.14 -4.59
C VAL A 304 22.95 10.93 -4.76
N SER A 305 23.77 11.69 -4.04
CA SER A 305 25.24 11.63 -4.07
C SER A 305 25.87 10.49 -3.26
N CYS A 306 25.08 9.73 -2.50
CA CYS A 306 25.66 8.84 -1.51
C CYS A 306 26.28 7.60 -2.17
N PRO A 307 27.52 7.22 -1.82
CA PRO A 307 28.02 5.90 -2.16
C PRO A 307 27.24 4.88 -1.34
N TRP A 308 26.31 4.18 -1.98
CA TRP A 308 25.49 3.18 -1.30
C TRP A 308 26.34 1.98 -0.88
N GLU A 309 26.82 2.00 0.37
CA GLU A 309 27.60 0.89 0.96
C GLU A 309 26.70 -0.32 1.30
N CYS A 310 25.38 -0.15 1.32
CA CYS A 310 24.38 -1.22 1.43
C CYS A 310 24.40 -2.13 0.19
N SER A 311 25.32 -3.08 0.13
CA SER A 311 25.48 -3.99 -1.01
C SER A 311 24.31 -4.95 -1.24
N LYS A 312 23.40 -5.12 -0.27
CA LYS A 312 22.25 -6.03 -0.37
C LYS A 312 20.91 -5.33 -0.63
N LEU A 313 20.91 -4.01 -0.86
CA LEU A 313 19.66 -3.28 -1.05
C LEU A 313 18.96 -3.71 -2.34
N LYS A 314 17.72 -4.18 -2.21
CA LYS A 314 16.85 -4.60 -3.32
C LYS A 314 15.72 -3.62 -3.59
N SER A 315 15.25 -2.92 -2.57
CA SER A 315 14.13 -1.99 -2.67
C SER A 315 14.48 -0.65 -2.04
N LEU A 316 14.37 0.41 -2.85
CA LEU A 316 14.55 1.79 -2.42
C LEU A 316 13.29 2.58 -2.78
N ILE A 317 12.61 3.09 -1.75
CA ILE A 317 11.40 3.92 -1.89
C ILE A 317 11.64 5.24 -1.17
N LEU A 318 11.57 6.35 -1.91
CA LEU A 318 11.67 7.70 -1.39
C LEU A 318 10.35 8.44 -1.69
N ASP A 319 9.50 8.61 -0.68
CA ASP A 319 8.14 9.13 -0.80
C ASP A 319 7.88 10.45 -0.07
N CYS A 320 6.72 11.10 -0.24
CA CYS A 320 6.36 12.33 0.47
C CYS A 320 4.92 12.32 0.97
N GLU A 321 4.71 12.75 2.22
CA GLU A 321 3.47 12.52 2.97
C GLU A 321 2.33 13.51 2.69
N VAL A 322 2.55 14.63 1.98
CA VAL A 322 1.50 15.65 1.75
C VAL A 322 1.70 16.32 0.38
N PRO A 323 0.65 16.86 -0.28
CA PRO A 323 0.84 17.70 -1.47
C PRO A 323 1.67 18.92 -1.09
N LEU A 324 2.93 18.99 -1.54
CA LEU A 324 3.62 20.27 -1.51
C LEU A 324 2.95 21.18 -2.53
N ASN A 325 2.48 22.34 -2.08
CA ASN A 325 2.16 23.48 -2.94
C ASN A 325 3.42 24.09 -3.61
N LYS A 326 4.58 23.44 -3.50
CA LYS A 326 5.85 23.81 -4.14
C LYS A 326 6.64 22.54 -4.47
N THR A 327 6.77 22.19 -5.75
CA THR A 327 7.76 21.17 -6.13
C THR A 327 9.15 21.65 -5.73
N ILE A 328 9.88 20.84 -4.96
CA ILE A 328 11.30 21.07 -4.75
C ILE A 328 11.99 20.45 -5.97
N SER A 329 12.29 21.28 -6.97
CA SER A 329 13.16 20.83 -8.06
C SER A 329 14.58 20.72 -7.50
N CYS A 330 15.10 19.51 -7.36
CA CYS A 330 16.52 19.32 -7.11
C CYS A 330 17.28 19.64 -8.40
N SER A 331 17.64 20.91 -8.58
CA SER A 331 18.46 21.39 -9.71
C SER A 331 19.90 20.86 -9.68
N SER A 332 20.28 20.13 -8.63
CA SER A 332 21.60 19.56 -8.36
C SER A 332 21.78 18.12 -8.85
N TRP A 333 20.81 17.53 -9.55
CA TRP A 333 21.00 16.29 -10.29
C TRP A 333 21.86 16.56 -11.54
N THR A 334 23.16 16.70 -11.35
CA THR A 334 24.11 16.64 -12.45
C THR A 334 24.39 15.18 -12.81
N ASP A 335 24.72 14.93 -14.07
CA ASP A 335 24.95 13.59 -14.67
C ASP A 335 26.07 12.76 -14.00
N ASP A 336 26.77 13.29 -12.99
CA ASP A 336 27.94 12.67 -12.37
C ASP A 336 27.70 12.13 -10.94
N VAL A 337 26.48 12.28 -10.40
CA VAL A 337 26.28 12.17 -8.94
C VAL A 337 25.40 10.99 -8.51
N PHE A 338 24.45 10.54 -9.34
CA PHE A 338 23.52 9.48 -8.94
C PHE A 338 24.12 8.09 -9.11
N SER A 339 24.48 7.41 -8.01
CA SER A 339 25.05 6.06 -8.03
C SER A 339 24.13 5.05 -7.31
N PRO A 340 23.05 4.56 -7.95
CA PRO A 340 22.14 3.61 -7.30
C PRO A 340 22.83 2.26 -7.01
N PRO A 341 22.36 1.48 -6.02
CA PRO A 341 22.89 0.15 -5.74
C PRO A 341 22.73 -0.81 -6.93
N ASP A 342 23.76 -1.60 -7.23
CA ASP A 342 23.82 -2.46 -8.44
C ASP A 342 22.77 -3.59 -8.45
N HIS A 343 22.30 -4.04 -7.27
CA HIS A 343 21.39 -5.17 -7.12
C HIS A 343 19.91 -4.76 -6.94
N LEU A 344 19.59 -3.50 -7.23
CA LEU A 344 18.26 -2.95 -6.99
C LEU A 344 17.21 -3.59 -7.90
N GLU A 345 16.16 -4.14 -7.28
CA GLU A 345 14.99 -4.74 -7.95
C GLU A 345 13.82 -3.73 -8.04
N LYS A 346 13.76 -2.77 -7.10
CA LYS A 346 12.71 -1.75 -7.02
C LYS A 346 13.30 -0.38 -6.69
N LEU A 347 13.06 0.59 -7.58
CA LEU A 347 13.37 2.00 -7.39
C LEU A 347 12.10 2.84 -7.51
N VAL A 348 11.70 3.47 -6.42
CA VAL A 348 10.57 4.38 -6.42
C VAL A 348 10.98 5.73 -5.86
N LEU A 349 10.90 6.73 -6.71
CA LEU A 349 11.16 8.12 -6.37
C LEU A 349 9.87 8.92 -6.54
N SER A 350 9.45 9.62 -5.49
CA SER A 350 8.23 10.43 -5.56
C SER A 350 8.38 11.55 -6.58
N PRO A 351 7.46 11.65 -7.56
CA PRO A 351 7.55 12.63 -8.64
C PRO A 351 7.42 14.09 -8.15
N ARG A 352 7.03 14.30 -6.89
CA ARG A 352 6.86 15.62 -6.27
C ARG A 352 8.18 16.24 -5.80
N ILE A 353 9.15 15.40 -5.45
CA ILE A 353 10.42 15.80 -4.84
C ILE A 353 11.59 15.46 -5.77
N PHE A 354 11.57 14.27 -6.35
CA PHE A 354 12.71 13.73 -7.07
C PHE A 354 12.49 13.86 -8.57
N ILE A 355 12.69 15.07 -9.10
CA ILE A 355 12.57 15.38 -10.53
C ILE A 355 13.97 15.54 -11.12
N MET A 356 14.36 14.61 -11.99
CA MET A 356 15.63 14.69 -12.71
C MET A 356 15.52 15.69 -13.86
N SER A 357 16.59 16.39 -14.22
CA SER A 357 16.60 17.22 -15.44
C SER A 357 16.44 16.35 -16.70
N ARG A 358 17.23 15.27 -16.77
CA ARG A 358 17.19 14.22 -17.79
C ARG A 358 17.39 12.85 -17.15
N LEU A 359 17.16 11.78 -17.91
CA LEU A 359 17.34 10.42 -17.40
C LEU A 359 18.81 10.03 -17.34
N HIS A 360 19.28 9.61 -16.18
CA HIS A 360 20.69 9.26 -15.99
C HIS A 360 21.01 7.88 -16.59
N LYS A 361 22.09 7.80 -17.37
CA LYS A 361 22.56 6.55 -18.02
C LYS A 361 22.80 5.37 -17.08
N LEU A 362 23.12 5.63 -15.80
CA LEU A 362 23.37 4.58 -14.81
C LEU A 362 22.09 3.81 -14.47
N ILE A 363 20.90 4.42 -14.63
CA ILE A 363 19.63 3.70 -14.46
C ILE A 363 19.57 2.53 -15.44
N GLY A 364 19.96 2.73 -16.70
CA GLY A 364 19.99 1.66 -17.72
C GLY A 364 20.93 0.50 -17.42
N ARG A 365 21.83 0.62 -16.42
CA ARG A 365 22.74 -0.45 -15.98
C ARG A 365 22.16 -1.33 -14.87
N LEU A 366 21.00 -0.97 -14.31
CA LEU A 366 20.35 -1.71 -13.24
C LEU A 366 19.61 -2.94 -13.79
N ASN A 367 20.37 -4.01 -14.08
CA ASN A 367 19.87 -5.18 -14.80
C ASN A 367 18.79 -5.97 -14.03
N ASN A 368 18.77 -5.87 -12.70
CA ASN A 368 17.79 -6.55 -11.84
C ASN A 368 16.50 -5.72 -11.64
N LEU A 369 16.46 -4.49 -12.15
CA LEU A 369 15.38 -3.56 -11.85
C LEU A 369 14.08 -4.01 -12.50
N CYS A 370 13.12 -4.37 -11.65
CA CYS A 370 11.81 -4.87 -12.05
C CYS A 370 10.74 -3.79 -11.96
N THR A 371 10.87 -2.85 -11.02
CA THR A 371 9.91 -1.77 -10.79
C THR A 371 10.63 -0.43 -10.74
N LEU A 372 10.23 0.50 -11.61
CA LEU A 372 10.78 1.84 -11.69
C LEU A 372 9.65 2.88 -11.67
N LYS A 373 9.71 3.80 -10.71
CA LYS A 373 8.86 5.00 -10.66
C LYS A 373 9.75 6.23 -10.49
N ILE A 374 9.73 7.14 -11.47
CA ILE A 374 10.60 8.32 -11.53
C ILE A 374 9.89 9.51 -12.17
N ALA A 375 10.42 10.70 -11.92
CA ALA A 375 10.08 11.92 -12.63
C ALA A 375 11.28 12.52 -13.34
N VAL A 376 11.05 13.00 -14.56
CA VAL A 376 12.03 13.75 -15.36
C VAL A 376 11.41 15.08 -15.82
N ARG A 377 12.24 16.10 -15.99
CA ARG A 377 11.82 17.39 -16.53
C ARG A 377 11.54 17.24 -18.01
N GLU A 378 12.50 16.72 -18.76
CA GLU A 378 12.40 16.44 -20.19
C GLU A 378 12.72 14.97 -20.45
N LEU A 379 12.08 14.40 -21.47
CA LEU A 379 12.37 13.04 -21.93
C LEU A 379 12.66 13.06 -23.42
N THR A 380 13.87 12.67 -23.80
CA THR A 380 14.34 12.58 -25.18
C THR A 380 14.28 11.14 -25.71
N ILE A 381 14.44 10.96 -27.03
CA ILE A 381 14.54 9.64 -27.65
C ILE A 381 15.73 8.85 -27.07
N GLY A 382 16.85 9.52 -26.76
CA GLY A 382 18.00 8.90 -26.10
C GLY A 382 17.68 8.34 -24.72
N ASP A 383 16.80 9.03 -23.96
CA ASP A 383 16.36 8.58 -22.64
C ASP A 383 15.47 7.33 -22.72
N VAL A 384 14.60 7.25 -23.74
CA VAL A 384 13.83 6.03 -24.02
C VAL A 384 14.77 4.84 -24.27
N GLY A 385 15.87 5.07 -25.01
CA GLY A 385 16.91 4.07 -25.24
C GLY A 385 17.61 3.56 -23.97
N ILE A 386 17.72 4.39 -22.93
CA ILE A 386 18.25 3.96 -21.61
C ILE A 386 17.22 3.05 -20.91
N LEU A 387 15.94 3.40 -20.95
CA LEU A 387 14.89 2.57 -20.35
C LEU A 387 14.74 1.22 -21.07
N GLN A 388 14.96 1.18 -22.37
CA GLN A 388 14.94 -0.06 -23.17
C GLN A 388 16.02 -1.07 -22.76
N GLN A 389 17.13 -0.62 -22.14
CA GLN A 389 18.20 -1.52 -21.67
C GLN A 389 17.80 -2.33 -20.44
N LEU A 390 16.72 -1.94 -19.74
CA LEU A 390 16.25 -2.60 -18.53
C LEU A 390 15.49 -3.90 -18.84
N ALA A 391 16.22 -4.98 -19.08
CA ALA A 391 15.65 -6.26 -19.50
C ALA A 391 14.64 -6.88 -18.51
N SER A 392 14.82 -6.64 -17.20
CA SER A 392 13.96 -7.20 -16.14
C SER A 392 12.75 -6.33 -15.82
N LEU A 393 12.59 -5.17 -16.48
CA LEU A 393 11.58 -4.18 -16.10
C LEU A 393 10.17 -4.67 -16.40
N ALA A 394 9.39 -4.92 -15.35
CA ALA A 394 7.99 -5.34 -15.44
C ALA A 394 7.00 -4.19 -15.23
N ALA A 395 7.42 -3.14 -14.51
CA ALA A 395 6.58 -1.99 -14.17
C ALA A 395 7.33 -0.67 -14.30
N LEU A 396 6.76 0.23 -15.09
CA LEU A 396 7.31 1.56 -15.30
C LEU A 396 6.24 2.63 -15.02
N SER A 397 6.57 3.59 -14.16
CA SER A 397 5.82 4.83 -13.98
C SER A 397 6.71 6.01 -14.25
N LEU A 398 6.40 6.73 -15.32
CA LEU A 398 7.18 7.85 -15.78
C LEU A 398 6.34 9.13 -15.69
N HIS A 399 6.85 10.09 -14.93
CA HIS A 399 6.29 11.43 -14.86
C HIS A 399 7.21 12.39 -15.64
N VAL A 400 6.68 13.04 -16.67
CA VAL A 400 7.41 14.00 -17.52
C VAL A 400 6.80 15.37 -17.30
N ARG A 401 7.58 16.32 -16.78
CA ARG A 401 7.07 17.63 -16.39
C ARG A 401 6.86 18.56 -17.59
N ALA A 402 7.88 18.70 -18.44
CA ALA A 402 7.82 19.59 -19.59
C ALA A 402 7.06 18.93 -20.75
N THR A 403 6.20 19.71 -21.38
CA THR A 403 5.60 19.31 -22.66
C THR A 403 6.68 19.34 -23.75
N PRO A 404 7.00 18.22 -24.40
CA PRO A 404 7.96 18.24 -25.50
C PRO A 404 7.38 18.98 -26.71
N GLU A 405 8.25 19.37 -27.67
CA GLU A 405 7.80 19.93 -28.96
C GLU A 405 7.27 18.84 -29.89
N GLU A 406 7.91 17.68 -29.87
CA GLU A 406 7.57 16.48 -30.65
C GLU A 406 7.08 15.35 -29.74
N ARG A 407 6.40 14.35 -30.33
CA ARG A 407 5.98 13.17 -29.57
C ARG A 407 7.18 12.38 -29.06
N ILE A 408 7.05 11.87 -27.84
CA ILE A 408 7.93 10.87 -27.26
C ILE A 408 7.59 9.53 -27.90
N VAL A 409 8.45 9.10 -28.83
CA VAL A 409 8.28 7.86 -29.57
C VAL A 409 8.90 6.69 -28.80
N PHE A 410 8.06 5.75 -28.37
CA PHE A 410 8.49 4.47 -27.85
C PHE A 410 8.59 3.46 -28.99
N THR A 411 9.80 2.96 -29.23
CA THR A 411 10.13 1.99 -30.28
C THR A 411 10.30 0.56 -29.72
N ASN A 412 10.54 -0.41 -30.61
CA ASN A 412 10.73 -1.83 -30.31
C ASN A 412 11.54 -2.06 -29.02
N GLY A 413 11.02 -2.94 -28.15
CA GLY A 413 11.62 -3.27 -26.86
C GLY A 413 10.58 -3.29 -25.73
N PHE A 414 11.06 -3.26 -24.49
CA PHE A 414 10.24 -3.39 -23.27
C PHE A 414 9.49 -4.73 -23.19
N ASP A 415 10.14 -5.82 -23.61
CA ASP A 415 9.51 -7.15 -23.69
C ASP A 415 9.02 -7.67 -22.32
N GLY A 416 9.72 -7.32 -21.24
CA GLY A 416 9.32 -7.67 -19.87
C GLY A 416 8.15 -6.85 -19.31
N LEU A 417 7.85 -5.70 -19.92
CA LEU A 417 6.97 -4.68 -19.34
C LEU A 417 5.51 -5.13 -19.38
N LYS A 418 4.85 -5.12 -18.22
CA LYS A 418 3.44 -5.51 -18.05
C LYS A 418 2.57 -4.32 -17.63
N TYR A 419 3.16 -3.31 -17.04
CA TYR A 419 2.48 -2.09 -16.63
C TYR A 419 3.27 -0.86 -17.04
N PHE A 420 2.55 0.09 -17.63
CA PHE A 420 3.08 1.39 -17.99
C PHE A 420 2.15 2.49 -17.50
N LYS A 421 2.66 3.38 -16.64
CA LYS A 421 2.03 4.65 -16.29
C LYS A 421 2.83 5.79 -16.89
N PHE A 422 2.16 6.64 -17.64
CA PHE A 422 2.72 7.86 -18.19
C PHE A 422 1.91 9.05 -17.71
N THR A 423 2.58 10.00 -17.07
CA THR A 423 1.99 11.24 -16.60
C THR A 423 2.75 12.41 -17.22
N CYS A 424 2.06 13.29 -17.92
CA CYS A 424 2.62 14.51 -18.48
C CYS A 424 1.50 15.55 -18.60
N THR A 425 1.82 16.82 -18.71
CA THR A 425 0.87 17.88 -19.04
C THR A 425 0.06 17.56 -20.31
N ALA A 426 0.66 16.88 -21.28
CA ALA A 426 0.05 16.49 -22.55
C ALA A 426 0.10 14.99 -22.85
N LEU A 427 -0.78 14.51 -23.74
CA LEU A 427 -0.74 13.14 -24.28
C LEU A 427 0.34 13.00 -25.38
N CYS A 428 1.58 13.36 -25.04
CA CYS A 428 2.69 13.48 -25.98
C CYS A 428 3.40 12.16 -26.30
N VAL A 429 2.78 11.01 -26.08
CA VAL A 429 3.38 9.69 -26.37
C VAL A 429 2.98 9.17 -27.74
N GLU A 430 3.85 8.36 -28.33
CA GLU A 430 3.59 7.55 -29.51
C GLU A 430 4.16 6.14 -29.31
N PHE A 431 3.31 5.12 -29.46
CA PHE A 431 3.72 3.72 -29.42
C PHE A 431 3.81 3.18 -30.84
N THR A 432 5.01 2.87 -31.32
CA THR A 432 5.19 2.26 -32.65
C THR A 432 4.92 0.75 -32.61
N ARG A 433 4.84 0.14 -33.80
CA ARG A 433 4.54 -1.29 -33.92
C ARG A 433 5.68 -2.13 -33.36
N GLY A 434 5.36 -3.06 -32.44
CA GLY A 434 6.35 -3.94 -31.81
C GLY A 434 6.87 -3.43 -30.45
N THR A 435 6.45 -2.24 -30.04
CA THR A 435 6.75 -1.66 -28.72
C THR A 435 5.90 -2.33 -27.63
N MET A 436 6.51 -2.61 -26.47
CA MET A 436 5.81 -3.02 -25.24
C MET A 436 4.81 -4.18 -25.46
N PRO A 437 5.23 -5.29 -26.08
CA PRO A 437 4.31 -6.34 -26.57
C PRO A 437 3.51 -7.02 -25.45
N ASN A 438 4.02 -7.03 -24.22
CA ASN A 438 3.44 -7.70 -23.07
C ASN A 438 2.74 -6.77 -22.08
N VAL A 439 2.59 -5.47 -22.40
CA VAL A 439 1.92 -4.52 -21.50
C VAL A 439 0.45 -4.87 -21.40
N GLN A 440 0.00 -5.16 -20.18
CA GLN A 440 -1.38 -5.53 -19.86
C GLN A 440 -2.17 -4.35 -19.32
N ARG A 441 -1.49 -3.39 -18.68
CA ARG A 441 -2.13 -2.22 -18.07
C ARG A 441 -1.44 -0.94 -18.50
N LEU A 442 -2.21 -0.01 -19.05
CA LEU A 442 -1.76 1.33 -19.42
C LEU A 442 -2.51 2.36 -18.57
N LYS A 443 -1.77 3.27 -17.93
CA LYS A 443 -2.34 4.39 -17.18
C LYS A 443 -1.82 5.70 -17.73
N LEU A 444 -2.72 6.56 -18.18
CA LEU A 444 -2.38 7.87 -18.76
C LEU A 444 -2.86 8.98 -17.83
N SER A 445 -2.08 10.04 -17.69
CA SER A 445 -2.51 11.24 -16.96
C SER A 445 -2.05 12.48 -17.70
N PHE A 446 -2.99 13.33 -18.12
CA PHE A 446 -2.75 14.53 -18.94
C PHE A 446 -3.88 15.55 -18.84
N ASN A 447 -3.64 16.79 -19.28
CA ASN A 447 -4.67 17.85 -19.28
C ASN A 447 -5.46 17.87 -20.59
N ALA A 448 -6.78 18.09 -20.50
CA ALA A 448 -7.70 18.08 -21.65
C ALA A 448 -7.35 19.12 -22.73
N ASN A 449 -6.83 20.29 -22.33
CA ASN A 449 -6.53 21.41 -23.22
C ASN A 449 -5.40 21.13 -24.25
N THR A 450 -4.61 20.07 -24.03
CA THR A 450 -3.47 19.73 -24.91
C THR A 450 -3.85 18.80 -26.07
N MET A 451 -5.09 18.30 -26.13
CA MET A 451 -5.53 17.33 -27.14
C MET A 451 -5.56 17.87 -28.58
N GLN A 452 -5.57 19.20 -28.77
CA GLN A 452 -5.48 19.78 -30.12
C GLN A 452 -4.09 19.58 -30.73
N GLN A 453 -3.04 19.72 -29.91
CA GLN A 453 -1.65 19.50 -30.31
C GLN A 453 -1.35 18.00 -30.37
N TYR A 454 -1.84 17.24 -29.39
CA TYR A 454 -1.57 15.82 -29.23
C TYR A 454 -2.84 14.99 -29.32
N ARG A 455 -3.18 14.63 -30.56
CA ARG A 455 -4.32 13.77 -30.89
C ARG A 455 -4.15 12.34 -30.34
N PRO A 456 -5.12 11.79 -29.58
CA PRO A 456 -5.04 10.42 -29.09
C PRO A 456 -4.93 9.36 -30.20
N GLU A 457 -5.47 9.65 -31.38
CA GLU A 457 -5.47 8.76 -32.55
C GLU A 457 -4.05 8.44 -33.02
N ASP A 458 -3.15 9.42 -32.91
CA ASP A 458 -1.75 9.30 -33.33
C ASP A 458 -0.85 8.70 -32.22
N ALA A 459 -1.39 8.44 -31.02
CA ALA A 459 -0.60 7.89 -29.92
C ALA A 459 -0.22 6.41 -30.15
N GLY A 460 -0.80 5.74 -31.15
CA GLY A 460 -0.43 4.37 -31.48
C GLY A 460 -0.82 3.32 -30.44
N ILE A 461 -1.79 3.61 -29.56
CA ILE A 461 -2.24 2.70 -28.48
C ILE A 461 -2.64 1.32 -29.03
N GLY A 462 -3.18 1.27 -30.25
CA GLY A 462 -3.52 0.01 -30.94
C GLY A 462 -2.36 -0.94 -31.22
N ASN A 463 -1.11 -0.44 -31.17
CA ASN A 463 0.09 -1.25 -31.34
C ASN A 463 0.42 -2.09 -30.08
N LEU A 464 -0.21 -1.80 -28.94
CA LEU A 464 -0.02 -2.51 -27.67
C LEU A 464 -0.88 -3.79 -27.63
N GLY A 465 -0.43 -4.84 -28.32
CA GLY A 465 -1.20 -6.07 -28.51
C GLY A 465 -1.56 -6.85 -27.22
N GLY A 466 -0.80 -6.68 -26.13
CA GLY A 466 -1.03 -7.35 -24.85
C GLY A 466 -2.03 -6.66 -23.90
N LEU A 467 -2.58 -5.51 -24.30
CA LEU A 467 -3.28 -4.58 -23.42
C LEU A 467 -4.66 -5.11 -23.00
N LYS A 468 -4.89 -5.18 -21.68
CA LYS A 468 -6.13 -5.68 -21.05
C LYS A 468 -6.91 -4.61 -20.30
N VAL A 469 -6.22 -3.59 -19.80
CA VAL A 469 -6.84 -2.49 -19.04
C VAL A 469 -6.19 -1.18 -19.44
N ILE A 470 -7.02 -0.19 -19.76
CA ILE A 470 -6.62 1.21 -19.85
C ILE A 470 -7.35 2.00 -18.78
N SER A 471 -6.61 2.86 -18.08
CA SER A 471 -7.17 3.91 -17.25
C SER A 471 -6.55 5.25 -17.64
N ALA A 472 -7.34 6.32 -17.54
CA ALA A 472 -6.86 7.68 -17.77
C ALA A 472 -7.36 8.61 -16.68
N LYS A 473 -6.50 9.57 -16.28
CA LYS A 473 -6.86 10.72 -15.46
C LYS A 473 -6.71 11.98 -16.32
N ILE A 474 -7.83 12.67 -16.58
CA ILE A 474 -7.86 13.82 -17.47
C ILE A 474 -8.09 15.10 -16.65
N GLY A 475 -7.06 15.94 -16.60
CA GLY A 475 -7.05 17.17 -15.83
C GLY A 475 -7.66 18.39 -16.52
N ALA A 476 -8.05 19.39 -15.73
CA ALA A 476 -8.83 20.57 -16.12
C ALA A 476 -7.99 21.85 -16.05
N ALA A 477 -6.91 21.96 -16.84
CA ALA A 477 -5.99 23.09 -16.80
C ALA A 477 -6.55 24.41 -17.38
N SER A 478 -7.72 24.87 -16.91
CA SER A 478 -8.64 25.92 -17.44
C SER A 478 -9.77 25.46 -18.37
N ALA A 479 -9.93 24.14 -18.55
CA ALA A 479 -10.92 23.57 -19.46
C ALA A 479 -12.29 23.39 -18.78
N ASP A 480 -13.38 23.75 -19.46
CA ASP A 480 -14.74 23.48 -18.99
C ASP A 480 -15.04 21.96 -18.97
N GLN A 481 -16.09 21.55 -18.26
CA GLN A 481 -16.50 20.14 -18.18
C GLN A 481 -16.69 19.50 -19.57
N THR A 482 -17.17 20.30 -20.53
CA THR A 482 -17.35 19.93 -21.94
C THR A 482 -16.04 19.47 -22.60
N SER A 483 -14.95 20.20 -22.36
CA SER A 483 -13.64 19.87 -22.91
C SER A 483 -13.06 18.57 -22.34
N ARG A 484 -13.35 18.27 -21.06
CA ARG A 484 -12.94 17.00 -20.43
C ARG A 484 -13.71 15.81 -20.99
N GLU A 485 -15.02 15.96 -21.18
CA GLU A 485 -15.84 14.92 -21.81
C GLU A 485 -15.46 14.70 -23.27
N ALA A 486 -15.17 15.78 -24.02
CA ALA A 486 -14.64 15.67 -25.37
C ALA A 486 -13.29 14.93 -25.41
N ALA A 487 -12.36 15.26 -24.51
CA ALA A 487 -11.06 14.60 -24.39
C ALA A 487 -11.21 13.10 -24.06
N LYS A 488 -12.12 12.75 -23.15
CA LYS A 488 -12.47 11.36 -22.84
C LYS A 488 -13.06 10.65 -24.05
N CYS A 489 -14.05 11.24 -24.73
CA CYS A 489 -14.68 10.65 -25.90
C CYS A 489 -13.64 10.35 -26.99
N ARG A 490 -12.75 11.30 -27.30
CA ARG A 490 -11.69 11.08 -28.30
C ARG A 490 -10.70 9.99 -27.89
N LEU A 491 -10.34 9.92 -26.60
CA LEU A 491 -9.47 8.85 -26.11
C LEU A 491 -10.14 7.46 -26.27
N VAL A 492 -11.43 7.37 -25.97
CA VAL A 492 -12.23 6.16 -26.16
C VAL A 492 -12.33 5.80 -27.65
N GLU A 493 -12.63 6.77 -28.50
CA GLU A 493 -12.73 6.58 -29.96
C GLU A 493 -11.39 6.12 -30.55
N ALA A 494 -10.28 6.77 -30.22
CA ALA A 494 -8.95 6.37 -30.65
C ALA A 494 -8.63 4.94 -30.24
N PHE A 495 -9.06 4.52 -29.05
CA PHE A 495 -8.90 3.14 -28.60
C PHE A 495 -9.76 2.16 -29.39
N VAL A 496 -11.07 2.41 -29.50
CA VAL A 496 -12.01 1.54 -30.22
C VAL A 496 -11.61 1.39 -31.68
N TYR A 497 -11.16 2.48 -32.30
CA TYR A 497 -10.82 2.50 -33.73
C TYR A 497 -9.48 1.80 -34.04
N ASN A 498 -8.53 1.86 -33.11
CA ASN A 498 -7.18 1.30 -33.25
C ASN A 498 -7.01 -0.08 -32.59
N HIS A 499 -8.03 -0.64 -31.91
CA HIS A 499 -7.89 -1.93 -31.22
C HIS A 499 -7.66 -3.09 -32.20
N PRO A 500 -6.67 -3.98 -31.95
CA PRO A 500 -6.34 -5.10 -32.85
C PRO A 500 -7.48 -6.11 -33.07
N SER A 501 -8.47 -6.16 -32.17
CA SER A 501 -9.66 -7.02 -32.30
C SER A 501 -10.65 -6.58 -33.39
N ARG A 502 -10.41 -5.44 -34.07
CA ARG A 502 -11.30 -4.91 -35.12
C ARG A 502 -11.45 -5.85 -36.33
N HIS A 503 -10.52 -6.77 -36.55
CA HIS A 503 -10.65 -7.77 -37.62
C HIS A 503 -11.83 -8.74 -37.41
N PHE A 504 -12.37 -8.87 -36.19
CA PHE A 504 -13.59 -9.66 -35.93
C PHE A 504 -14.89 -8.89 -36.21
N LEU A 505 -14.85 -7.56 -36.34
CA LEU A 505 -16.04 -6.70 -36.51
C LEU A 505 -16.28 -6.25 -37.96
N LYS A 506 -15.34 -6.52 -38.88
CA LYS A 506 -15.43 -6.08 -40.29
C LYS A 506 -16.12 -7.07 -41.23
N GLY A 507 -16.76 -8.10 -40.71
CA GLY A 507 -17.61 -9.01 -41.47
C GLY A 507 -19.08 -8.75 -41.19
N ASN A 508 -19.63 -7.61 -41.62
CA ASN A 508 -21.03 -7.42 -42.00
C ASN A 508 -21.24 -5.98 -42.50
N HIS A 509 -21.63 -5.84 -43.76
CA HIS A 509 -22.03 -4.57 -44.39
C HIS A 509 -23.45 -4.13 -43.94
N PRO A 510 -23.84 -2.87 -44.18
CA PRO A 510 -24.75 -2.14 -43.30
C PRO A 510 -26.20 -2.28 -43.71
N GLN A 511 -27.08 -2.52 -42.72
CA GLN A 511 -28.45 -2.03 -42.77
C GLN A 511 -28.77 -1.36 -41.45
N SER A 512 -29.26 -0.13 -41.58
CA SER A 512 -29.88 0.69 -40.55
C SER A 512 -30.87 -0.11 -39.71
N HIS A 513 -30.71 -0.07 -38.38
CA HIS A 513 -31.75 0.22 -37.38
C HIS A 513 -31.24 -0.15 -35.96
N SER A 514 -31.55 0.71 -34.98
CA SER A 514 -31.48 0.53 -33.52
C SER A 514 -30.16 0.04 -32.89
N LEU A 515 -29.41 0.97 -32.29
CA LEU A 515 -28.24 0.69 -31.44
C LEU A 515 -28.66 0.43 -30.00
N GLU A 516 -29.17 -0.77 -29.73
CA GLU A 516 -29.06 -1.43 -28.43
C GLU A 516 -28.67 -2.89 -28.69
N GLU A 517 -27.79 -3.43 -27.85
CA GLU A 517 -27.33 -4.83 -27.75
C GLU A 517 -25.98 -5.23 -28.38
N ASN A 518 -25.10 -5.69 -27.47
CA ASN A 518 -24.01 -6.66 -27.64
C ASN A 518 -22.71 -6.21 -28.32
N HIS A 519 -21.96 -5.31 -27.67
CA HIS A 519 -20.50 -5.21 -27.88
C HIS A 519 -19.74 -6.27 -27.07
N PRO A 520 -18.76 -7.00 -27.66
CA PRO A 520 -17.84 -7.81 -26.87
C PRO A 520 -17.08 -6.91 -25.90
N GLN A 521 -16.96 -7.32 -24.63
CA GLN A 521 -16.34 -6.54 -23.55
C GLN A 521 -15.01 -5.92 -24.03
N LEU A 522 -15.05 -4.62 -24.34
CA LEU A 522 -13.85 -3.85 -24.65
C LEU A 522 -12.94 -3.88 -23.39
N PRO A 523 -11.60 -3.88 -23.54
CA PRO A 523 -10.64 -3.85 -22.41
C PRO A 523 -10.71 -2.59 -21.53
N ILE A 524 -11.76 -1.78 -21.63
CA ILE A 524 -11.93 -0.55 -20.88
C ILE A 524 -12.52 -0.90 -19.51
N ARG A 525 -11.68 -0.88 -18.49
CA ARG A 525 -12.13 -0.84 -17.10
C ARG A 525 -11.64 0.46 -16.49
N ASN A 526 -12.58 1.39 -16.31
CA ASN A 526 -12.46 2.67 -15.61
C ASN A 526 -11.65 3.78 -16.32
N ILE A 527 -12.35 4.69 -16.99
CA ILE A 527 -11.85 6.04 -17.26
C ILE A 527 -12.38 6.96 -16.16
N GLN A 528 -11.50 7.44 -15.30
CA GLN A 528 -11.86 8.34 -14.21
C GLN A 528 -11.61 9.78 -14.63
N MET A 529 -12.66 10.60 -14.58
CA MET A 529 -12.50 12.04 -14.61
C MET A 529 -12.14 12.50 -13.21
N VAL A 530 -11.04 13.24 -13.09
CA VAL A 530 -10.60 13.76 -11.78
C VAL A 530 -10.38 15.26 -11.96
N ASP A 531 -10.90 16.07 -11.05
CA ASP A 531 -10.74 17.54 -11.05
C ASP A 531 -9.33 17.88 -10.59
N TRP A 532 -8.36 17.57 -11.44
CA TRP A 532 -6.95 17.77 -11.16
C TRP A 532 -6.30 18.60 -12.27
N ILE A 533 -5.24 19.34 -11.95
CA ILE A 533 -4.47 20.07 -12.97
C ILE A 533 -3.00 19.70 -12.83
N ILE A 534 -2.41 19.25 -13.94
CA ILE A 534 -0.95 19.11 -14.04
C ILE A 534 -0.42 20.49 -14.47
N HIS A 535 -0.01 21.33 -13.53
CA HIS A 535 0.67 22.59 -13.84
C HIS A 535 2.19 22.39 -13.87
N ASP A 536 2.87 23.21 -14.68
CA ASP A 536 4.34 23.24 -14.77
C ASP A 536 5.04 23.46 -13.42
N ASP A 537 4.36 23.90 -12.35
CA ASP A 537 4.97 24.20 -11.05
C ASP A 537 4.29 23.62 -9.80
N THR A 538 3.10 23.00 -9.89
CA THR A 538 2.42 22.39 -8.73
C THR A 538 1.34 21.38 -9.12
N GLU A 539 1.23 20.29 -8.36
CA GLU A 539 0.00 19.48 -8.29
C GLU A 539 -0.96 20.19 -7.31
N HIS A 540 -1.95 20.94 -7.80
CA HIS A 540 -3.01 21.46 -6.94
C HIS A 540 -4.13 20.43 -6.83
N SER A 541 -4.19 19.73 -5.70
CA SER A 541 -5.44 19.08 -5.28
C SER A 541 -6.35 20.17 -4.75
N SER A 542 -7.30 20.62 -5.57
CA SER A 542 -8.49 21.28 -5.04
C SER A 542 -9.25 20.23 -4.22
N ALA A 543 -9.81 20.60 -3.07
CA ALA A 543 -10.81 19.77 -2.42
C ALA A 543 -12.02 19.69 -3.36
N ASP A 544 -12.45 18.47 -3.70
CA ASP A 544 -13.54 18.30 -4.66
C ASP A 544 -14.90 18.66 -4.02
N VAL A 545 -15.57 19.61 -4.67
CA VAL A 545 -16.95 20.01 -4.38
C VAL A 545 -17.88 19.06 -5.11
N ILE A 546 -18.63 18.29 -4.33
CA ILE A 546 -19.70 17.41 -4.80
C ILE A 546 -20.81 18.26 -5.44
N MET A 547 -21.05 18.09 -6.74
CA MET A 547 -22.34 18.44 -7.36
C MET A 547 -23.09 17.15 -7.68
N ARG A 548 -24.13 16.90 -6.86
CA ARG A 548 -24.96 15.69 -6.87
C ARG A 548 -26.01 15.75 -7.98
N GLY A 549 -26.14 14.67 -8.75
CA GLY A 549 -27.41 14.28 -9.37
C GLY A 549 -28.30 13.57 -8.36
N PRO A 550 -29.63 13.54 -8.54
CA PRO A 550 -30.56 13.16 -7.46
C PRO A 550 -30.53 11.69 -7.03
N ASP A 551 -30.01 10.77 -7.85
CA ASP A 551 -30.14 9.34 -7.60
C ASP A 551 -28.89 8.59 -8.09
N ASP A 552 -27.81 8.53 -7.30
CA ASP A 552 -26.79 7.46 -7.42
C ASP A 552 -25.88 7.42 -6.19
N GLU A 553 -25.60 6.19 -5.74
CA GLU A 553 -24.95 5.80 -4.49
C GLU A 553 -23.43 6.08 -4.43
N TYR A 554 -22.93 6.16 -3.19
CA TYR A 554 -21.58 6.50 -2.77
C TYR A 554 -20.44 5.77 -3.51
N ILE A 555 -19.70 6.50 -4.36
CA ILE A 555 -18.37 6.11 -4.86
C ILE A 555 -17.32 6.74 -3.92
N ILE A 556 -16.50 5.92 -3.26
CA ILE A 556 -15.39 6.35 -2.42
C ILE A 556 -14.18 6.66 -3.33
N GLU A 557 -13.63 7.86 -3.23
CA GLU A 557 -12.42 8.30 -3.94
C GLU A 557 -11.14 7.72 -3.30
N GLU A 558 -10.27 7.14 -4.13
CA GLU A 558 -8.91 6.72 -3.75
C GLU A 558 -7.92 7.90 -3.94
N THR A 559 -7.45 8.46 -2.83
CA THR A 559 -6.22 9.25 -2.81
C THR A 559 -5.03 8.31 -3.03
N GLU A 560 -4.41 8.36 -4.22
CA GLU A 560 -3.33 7.42 -4.62
C GLU A 560 -2.12 7.50 -3.67
N THR A 561 -2.02 6.55 -2.74
CA THR A 561 -0.84 6.31 -1.90
C THR A 561 0.10 5.32 -2.60
N MET A 562 1.32 5.13 -2.07
CA MET A 562 2.27 4.10 -2.54
C MET A 562 1.65 2.69 -2.60
N GLU A 563 0.61 2.42 -1.81
CA GLU A 563 -0.15 1.16 -1.86
C GLU A 563 -0.80 0.95 -3.23
N ASP A 564 -1.32 2.02 -3.85
CA ASP A 564 -2.06 1.95 -5.10
C ASP A 564 -1.16 1.75 -6.34
N PHE A 565 0.13 2.08 -6.22
CA PHE A 565 1.13 1.75 -7.24
C PHE A 565 1.52 0.26 -7.24
N ASN A 566 1.40 -0.39 -6.08
CA ASN A 566 1.59 -1.84 -5.94
C ASN A 566 0.30 -2.64 -6.13
N ARG A 567 -0.87 -1.99 -6.01
CA ARG A 567 -2.19 -2.55 -6.29
C ARG A 567 -2.54 -2.45 -7.78
N ILE A 568 -3.58 -3.19 -8.15
CA ILE A 568 -4.17 -3.44 -9.49
C ILE A 568 -3.52 -4.66 -10.17
N ALA A 569 -4.18 -5.81 -10.39
CA ALA A 569 -5.58 -6.27 -10.24
C ALA A 569 -5.73 -7.74 -10.72
N ASP A 570 -6.81 -8.43 -10.31
CA ASP A 570 -7.81 -9.12 -11.15
C ASP A 570 -8.96 -9.66 -10.25
N THR A 571 -10.05 -8.90 -10.07
CA THR A 571 -11.33 -9.40 -9.49
C THR A 571 -12.53 -9.00 -10.38
N PRO A 572 -13.55 -9.87 -10.53
CA PRO A 572 -14.87 -9.50 -11.05
C PRO A 572 -15.72 -8.80 -9.96
N PRO A 573 -16.82 -8.11 -10.31
CA PRO A 573 -17.65 -7.35 -9.36
C PRO A 573 -18.56 -8.26 -8.50
N ALA A 574 -18.97 -7.72 -7.34
CA ALA A 574 -19.87 -8.23 -6.28
C ALA A 574 -19.18 -8.98 -5.12
N LEU A 575 -19.32 -8.64 -3.84
CA LEU A 575 -20.33 -7.85 -3.14
C LEU A 575 -19.72 -6.65 -2.38
N CYS A 576 -20.25 -5.45 -2.61
CA CYS A 576 -20.20 -4.39 -1.61
C CYS A 576 -21.09 -4.80 -0.43
N LEU A 577 -20.50 -5.29 0.66
CA LEU A 577 -21.14 -5.19 1.97
C LEU A 577 -20.71 -3.85 2.57
N HIS A 578 -21.65 -2.90 2.54
CA HIS A 578 -21.52 -1.61 3.19
C HIS A 578 -21.17 -1.74 4.67
N VAL A 579 -20.00 -1.25 5.06
CA VAL A 579 -19.82 -0.68 6.41
C VAL A 579 -20.38 0.74 6.35
N CYS A 580 -21.69 0.88 6.57
CA CYS A 580 -22.30 2.18 6.82
C CYS A 580 -21.71 2.77 8.10
N ARG A 581 -20.77 3.72 7.96
CA ARG A 581 -20.64 4.82 8.93
C ARG A 581 -21.88 5.70 8.76
N GLN A 582 -22.89 5.51 9.60
CA GLN A 582 -24.00 6.47 9.67
C GLN A 582 -23.48 7.81 10.20
N PRO A 583 -23.77 8.94 9.52
CA PRO A 583 -23.73 10.25 10.13
C PRO A 583 -24.91 10.37 11.11
N LEU A 584 -24.63 10.94 12.29
CA LEU A 584 -25.62 11.39 13.26
C LEU A 584 -26.72 12.20 12.56
N LEU A 585 -27.95 11.70 12.59
CA LEU A 585 -29.14 12.50 12.28
C LEU A 585 -29.23 13.64 13.29
N ALA A 586 -28.95 14.85 12.82
CA ALA A 586 -29.33 16.08 13.49
C ALA A 586 -30.87 16.11 13.60
N LEU A 587 -31.35 16.15 14.84
CA LEU A 587 -32.75 16.43 15.16
C LEU A 587 -33.11 17.81 14.59
N CYS A 588 -33.93 17.85 13.55
CA CYS A 588 -34.63 19.09 13.15
C CYS A 588 -35.62 19.50 14.26
N PRO A 589 -35.74 20.80 14.57
CA PRO A 589 -36.73 21.29 15.53
C PRO A 589 -38.14 21.31 14.88
N PRO A 590 -39.22 21.28 15.68
CA PRO A 590 -40.57 21.34 15.14
C PRO A 590 -40.94 22.77 14.70
N PRO A 591 -41.92 22.94 13.79
CA PRO A 591 -42.25 24.23 13.22
C PRO A 591 -43.09 25.09 14.17
N ALA A 592 -42.82 26.40 14.16
CA ALA A 592 -43.59 27.41 14.85
C ALA A 592 -44.97 27.64 14.20
N GLY A 593 -46.01 27.79 15.02
CA GLY A 593 -47.34 28.15 14.57
C GLY A 593 -48.32 28.51 15.71
N LEU A 594 -48.25 29.78 16.14
CA LEU A 594 -49.39 30.66 16.51
C LEU A 594 -50.26 30.37 17.75
N ARG A 595 -50.04 31.14 18.85
CA ARG A 595 -50.81 32.35 19.28
C ARG A 595 -50.88 32.55 20.82
N LEU A 596 -50.40 33.73 21.24
CA LEU A 596 -50.99 34.71 22.20
C LEU A 596 -51.37 34.29 23.65
N HIS A 597 -50.59 34.72 24.65
CA HIS A 597 -50.78 35.95 25.47
C HIS A 597 -49.88 35.95 26.73
N PRO A 598 -49.49 37.13 27.28
CA PRO A 598 -48.51 37.25 28.37
C PRO A 598 -49.17 37.45 29.74
N CYS A 599 -48.65 36.85 30.82
CA CYS A 599 -48.90 37.32 32.20
C CYS A 599 -47.86 36.87 33.23
N ARG A 600 -47.08 37.86 33.68
CA ARG A 600 -46.49 38.17 35.02
C ARG A 600 -45.66 37.15 35.84
N PRO A 601 -44.65 37.65 36.60
CA PRO A 601 -43.76 36.86 37.45
C PRO A 601 -44.23 36.80 38.92
N CYS A 602 -43.99 35.69 39.61
CA CYS A 602 -44.05 35.60 41.08
C CYS A 602 -43.04 34.58 41.64
N ARG A 603 -41.99 35.12 42.29
CA ARG A 603 -41.49 34.83 43.65
C ARG A 603 -41.23 33.38 44.15
N SER A 604 -39.95 33.16 44.46
CA SER A 604 -39.32 32.72 45.73
C SER A 604 -39.57 31.33 46.37
N SER A 605 -38.44 30.78 46.88
CA SER A 605 -38.23 29.89 48.05
C SER A 605 -38.84 28.48 47.96
N ASN A 606 -38.13 27.38 48.26
CA ASN A 606 -36.99 27.14 49.15
C ASN A 606 -35.90 26.29 48.48
#